data_AF-A0A432R351-F1
#
_entry.id   AF-A0A432R351-F1
#
_cell.length_a   1.000
_cell.length_b   1.000
_cell.length_c   1.000
_cell.angle_alpha   90.00
_cell.angle_beta   90.00
_cell.angle_gamma   90.00
#
_symmetry.space_group_name_H-M   'P 1'
#
loop_
_entity.id
_entity.type
_entity.pdbx_description
1 polymer ?
#
loop_
_entity_poly.entity_id
_entity_poly.type
_entity_poly.pdbx_seq_one_letter_code
_entity_poly.pdbx_strand_id
1 'polypeptide(L)'
;MAEETAAALKAKERAEKKKKNPHVWPELPFKELMCAVVIMLILIAWALWLDAPLGEIATPSRTENPAKAPWYFIGLQEILVYFDPWYSGVVLPSIIMVGLMAIPYIDTNPKGVGEYNFQARKFAMVNFLIGYAMWMFAIIVGQFMRGPSWLFFWPWEVWETSGHHAEVVLTNIKNQTSLIALSIYAVLGFALPKLLRMKWAKNLDWARYTVTVSLLLLMYLVPVKVVLRQIFHIRYLIATPWINF
;
A
#
# COMPACT_ATOMS: atom_id res chain seq x y z
N MET A 1 -3.14 -53.97 24.55
CA MET A 1 -2.53 -52.74 25.11
C MET A 1 -1.70 -51.94 24.10
N ALA A 2 -0.60 -52.46 23.52
CA ALA A 2 0.24 -51.68 22.58
C ALA A 2 -0.43 -51.38 21.22
N GLU A 3 -1.27 -52.28 20.70
CA GLU A 3 -2.02 -52.03 19.45
C GLU A 3 -3.18 -51.03 19.63
N GLU A 4 -3.87 -51.06 20.76
CA GLU A 4 -4.96 -50.12 21.06
C GLU A 4 -4.45 -48.69 21.23
N THR A 5 -3.29 -48.50 21.87
CA THR A 5 -2.67 -47.17 22.01
C THR A 5 -2.18 -46.64 20.66
N ALA A 6 -1.64 -47.49 19.78
CA ALA A 6 -1.27 -47.12 18.42
C ALA A 6 -2.48 -46.77 17.54
N ALA A 7 -3.60 -47.48 17.68
CA ALA A 7 -4.85 -47.17 16.99
C ALA A 7 -5.46 -45.84 17.46
N ALA A 8 -5.44 -45.57 18.77
CA ALA A 8 -5.90 -44.31 19.35
C ALA A 8 -5.05 -43.11 18.90
N LEU A 9 -3.73 -43.27 18.77
CA LEU A 9 -2.84 -42.22 18.28
C LEU A 9 -3.13 -41.89 16.81
N LYS A 10 -3.27 -42.92 15.95
CA LYS A 10 -3.63 -42.76 14.55
C LYS A 10 -5.02 -42.13 14.37
N ALA A 11 -5.97 -42.44 15.24
CA ALA A 11 -7.29 -41.81 15.23
C ALA A 11 -7.23 -40.32 15.58
N LYS A 12 -6.42 -39.94 16.58
CA LYS A 12 -6.14 -38.53 16.91
C LYS A 12 -5.47 -37.78 15.77
N GLU A 13 -4.42 -38.35 15.18
CA GLU A 13 -3.72 -37.75 14.03
C GLU A 13 -4.64 -37.58 12.82
N ARG A 14 -5.52 -38.56 12.56
CA ARG A 14 -6.50 -38.51 11.48
C ARG A 14 -7.58 -37.47 11.74
N ALA A 15 -8.01 -37.31 13.00
CA ALA A 15 -8.93 -36.27 13.42
C ALA A 15 -8.30 -34.87 13.31
N GLU A 16 -7.04 -34.69 13.70
CA GLU A 16 -6.29 -33.44 13.51
C GLU A 16 -6.11 -33.11 12.03
N LYS A 17 -5.75 -34.09 11.19
CA LYS A 17 -5.68 -33.91 9.73
C LYS A 17 -7.02 -33.53 9.12
N LYS A 18 -8.12 -34.15 9.58
CA LYS A 18 -9.48 -33.81 9.12
C LYS A 18 -9.90 -32.41 9.55
N LYS A 19 -9.49 -31.97 10.75
CA LYS A 19 -9.69 -30.60 11.23
C LYS A 19 -8.87 -29.59 10.43
N LYS A 20 -7.65 -29.96 10.01
CA LYS A 20 -6.76 -29.15 9.18
C LYS A 20 -7.25 -29.05 7.72
N ASN A 21 -7.84 -30.12 7.19
CA ASN A 21 -8.36 -30.20 5.82
C ASN A 21 -9.84 -30.63 5.82
N PRO A 22 -10.79 -29.69 6.06
CA PRO A 22 -12.21 -29.97 5.95
C PRO A 22 -12.58 -30.38 4.52
N HIS A 23 -13.65 -31.17 4.38
CA HIS A 23 -14.10 -31.58 3.05
C HIS A 23 -14.64 -30.38 2.27
N VAL A 24 -14.22 -30.24 1.00
CA VAL A 24 -14.69 -29.16 0.12
C VAL A 24 -16.21 -29.20 -0.03
N TRP A 25 -16.81 -30.39 -0.07
CA TRP A 25 -18.25 -30.54 -0.02
C TRP A 25 -18.63 -31.51 1.11
N PRO A 26 -19.65 -31.21 1.93
CA PRO A 26 -20.48 -29.99 1.93
C PRO A 26 -19.93 -28.88 2.85
N GLU A 27 -18.92 -29.18 3.67
CA GLU A 27 -18.55 -28.36 4.83
C GLU A 27 -18.06 -26.95 4.49
N LEU A 28 -17.33 -26.77 3.38
CA LEU A 28 -16.78 -25.46 2.98
C LEU A 28 -17.87 -24.49 2.47
N PRO A 29 -18.72 -24.85 1.48
CA PRO A 29 -19.83 -24.00 1.02
C PRO A 29 -20.78 -23.59 2.14
N PHE A 30 -21.08 -24.48 3.09
CA PHE A 30 -21.91 -24.12 4.24
C PHE A 30 -21.26 -23.04 5.10
N LYS A 31 -19.95 -23.13 5.37
CA LYS A 31 -19.23 -22.08 6.13
C LYS A 31 -19.19 -20.76 5.37
N GLU A 32 -18.93 -20.80 4.07
CA GLU A 32 -18.89 -19.61 3.21
C GLU A 32 -20.28 -18.94 3.14
N LEU A 33 -21.35 -19.72 2.99
CA LEU A 33 -22.72 -19.23 2.99
C LEU A 33 -23.07 -18.57 4.33
N MET A 34 -22.71 -19.18 5.46
CA MET A 34 -22.92 -18.59 6.78
C MET A 34 -22.16 -17.27 6.94
N CYS A 35 -20.89 -17.21 6.53
CA CYS A 35 -20.14 -15.96 6.52
C CYS A 35 -20.79 -14.91 5.61
N ALA A 36 -21.26 -15.29 4.43
CA ALA A 36 -21.92 -14.39 3.49
C ALA A 36 -23.22 -13.81 4.07
N VAL A 37 -24.05 -14.66 4.70
CA VAL A 37 -25.28 -14.22 5.38
C VAL A 37 -24.94 -13.25 6.51
N VAL A 38 -23.95 -13.55 7.35
CA VAL A 38 -23.53 -12.66 8.45
C VAL A 38 -23.02 -11.33 7.91
N ILE A 39 -22.16 -11.32 6.89
CA ILE A 39 -21.66 -10.08 6.27
C ILE A 39 -22.82 -9.28 5.66
N MET A 40 -23.75 -9.95 4.98
CA MET A 40 -24.92 -9.31 4.38
C MET A 40 -25.81 -8.65 5.44
N LEU A 41 -26.05 -9.33 6.57
CA LEU A 41 -26.79 -8.77 7.69
C LEU A 41 -26.09 -7.55 8.28
N ILE A 42 -24.76 -7.61 8.44
CA ILE A 42 -23.95 -6.46 8.92
C ILE A 42 -24.07 -5.28 7.94
N LEU A 43 -23.96 -5.52 6.64
CA LEU A 43 -24.05 -4.45 5.62
C LEU A 43 -25.46 -3.85 5.56
N ILE A 44 -26.52 -4.65 5.68
CA ILE A 44 -27.90 -4.15 5.75
C ILE A 44 -28.10 -3.32 7.01
N ALA A 45 -27.67 -3.81 8.17
CA ALA A 45 -27.76 -3.06 9.43
C ALA A 45 -26.99 -1.74 9.34
N TRP A 46 -25.79 -1.75 8.76
CA TRP A 46 -24.97 -0.56 8.54
C TRP A 46 -25.65 0.44 7.60
N ALA A 47 -26.23 -0.03 6.50
CA ALA A 47 -26.93 0.82 5.52
C ALA A 47 -28.23 1.41 6.06
N LEU A 48 -28.92 0.72 6.98
CA LEU A 48 -30.11 1.25 7.66
C LEU A 48 -29.75 2.24 8.79
N TRP A 49 -28.54 2.14 9.35
CA TRP A 49 -28.11 2.98 10.46
C TRP A 49 -27.43 4.27 10.02
N LEU A 50 -26.76 4.27 8.87
CA LEU A 50 -26.05 5.43 8.33
C LEU A 50 -26.65 5.87 7.01
N ASP A 51 -27.28 7.05 7.03
CA ASP A 51 -27.74 7.70 5.81
C ASP A 51 -26.54 8.11 4.95
N ALA A 52 -26.59 7.77 3.67
CA ALA A 52 -25.61 8.25 2.70
C ALA A 52 -25.95 9.70 2.32
N PRO A 53 -25.12 10.71 2.66
CA PRO A 53 -25.36 12.08 2.24
C PRO A 53 -25.18 12.16 0.72
N LEU A 54 -26.28 12.30 0.00
CA LEU A 54 -26.27 12.52 -1.44
C LEU A 54 -26.20 14.01 -1.73
N GLY A 55 -25.33 14.41 -2.65
CA GLY A 55 -25.21 15.79 -3.11
C GLY A 55 -26.34 16.20 -4.06
N GLU A 56 -26.34 17.48 -4.43
CA GLU A 56 -27.19 17.99 -5.51
C GLU A 56 -26.83 17.34 -6.85
N ILE A 57 -27.75 17.44 -7.82
CA ILE A 57 -27.50 16.94 -9.18
C ILE A 57 -26.26 17.64 -9.75
N ALA A 58 -25.36 16.85 -10.34
CA ALA A 58 -24.12 17.34 -10.90
C ALA A 58 -24.36 18.42 -11.96
N THR A 59 -23.64 19.54 -11.86
CA THR A 59 -23.66 20.62 -12.83
C THR A 59 -22.24 20.87 -13.36
N PRO A 60 -22.04 21.02 -14.69
CA PRO A 60 -20.70 21.25 -15.24
C PRO A 60 -20.06 22.58 -14.80
N SER A 61 -20.84 23.53 -14.32
CA SER A 61 -20.39 24.87 -13.90
C SER A 61 -19.89 24.94 -12.47
N ARG A 62 -20.09 23.89 -11.65
CA ARG A 62 -19.69 23.86 -10.24
C ARG A 62 -18.94 22.58 -9.93
N THR A 63 -17.65 22.71 -9.66
CA THR A 63 -16.82 21.62 -9.12
C THR A 63 -17.02 21.52 -7.61
N GLU A 64 -17.21 20.30 -7.11
CA GLU A 64 -17.26 20.04 -5.67
C GLU A 64 -15.92 20.39 -5.02
N ASN A 65 -15.97 21.04 -3.86
CA ASN A 65 -14.79 21.38 -3.09
C ASN A 65 -14.98 20.99 -1.61
N PRO A 66 -14.23 20.00 -1.07
CA PRO A 66 -13.21 19.19 -1.72
C PRO A 66 -13.77 18.01 -2.52
N ALA A 67 -13.28 17.81 -3.75
CA ALA A 67 -13.57 16.59 -4.51
C ALA A 67 -12.73 15.42 -3.98
N LYS A 68 -13.33 14.59 -3.10
CA LYS A 68 -12.70 13.37 -2.58
C LYS A 68 -13.08 12.17 -3.44
N ALA A 69 -12.09 11.38 -3.85
CA ALA A 69 -12.33 10.09 -4.48
C ALA A 69 -12.96 9.09 -3.48
N PRO A 70 -13.53 7.97 -3.94
CA PRO A 70 -13.92 6.87 -3.05
C PRO A 70 -12.76 6.43 -2.16
N TRP A 71 -13.03 6.01 -0.91
CA TRP A 71 -12.00 5.80 0.12
C TRP A 71 -10.84 4.89 -0.28
N TYR A 72 -11.09 3.89 -1.14
CA TYR A 72 -10.07 2.96 -1.66
C TYR A 72 -9.12 3.60 -2.69
N PHE A 73 -9.49 4.76 -3.26
CA PHE A 73 -8.66 5.56 -4.16
C PHE A 73 -8.04 6.81 -3.48
N ILE A 74 -8.49 7.19 -2.28
CA ILE A 74 -7.99 8.39 -1.60
C ILE A 74 -6.49 8.32 -1.32
N GLY A 75 -5.97 7.13 -0.97
CA GLY A 75 -4.53 6.96 -0.78
C GLY A 75 -3.72 7.30 -2.04
N LEU A 76 -4.26 6.93 -3.21
CA LEU A 76 -3.68 7.31 -4.50
C LEU A 76 -3.79 8.82 -4.74
N GLN A 77 -4.95 9.41 -4.45
CA GLN A 77 -5.18 10.85 -4.57
C GLN A 77 -4.22 11.65 -3.68
N GLU A 78 -3.93 11.18 -2.47
CA GLU A 78 -2.96 11.80 -1.59
C GLU A 78 -1.54 11.75 -2.18
N ILE A 79 -1.16 10.64 -2.81
CA ILE A 79 0.13 10.52 -3.49
C ILE A 79 0.26 11.49 -4.70
N LEU A 80 -0.85 11.84 -5.37
CA LEU A 80 -0.86 12.82 -6.47
C LEU A 80 -0.44 14.23 -6.01
N VAL A 81 -0.54 14.55 -4.72
CA VAL A 81 -0.09 15.85 -4.21
C VAL A 81 1.45 15.96 -4.21
N TYR A 82 2.15 14.82 -4.21
CA TYR A 82 3.60 14.77 -4.05
C TYR A 82 4.37 14.56 -5.36
N PHE A 83 3.70 14.08 -6.40
CA PHE A 83 4.32 13.65 -7.65
C PHE A 83 3.51 14.17 -8.84
N ASP A 84 4.11 14.17 -10.03
CA ASP A 84 3.42 14.52 -11.25
C ASP A 84 2.21 13.60 -11.51
N PRO A 85 1.06 14.15 -11.99
CA PRO A 85 -0.17 13.38 -12.16
C PRO A 85 -0.02 12.13 -13.05
N TRP A 86 0.77 12.19 -14.12
CA TRP A 86 1.00 11.04 -15.00
C TRP A 86 1.78 9.91 -14.30
N TYR A 87 2.76 10.28 -13.48
CA TYR A 87 3.59 9.31 -12.78
C TYR A 87 2.79 8.63 -11.68
N SER A 88 2.17 9.40 -10.79
CA SER A 88 1.43 8.83 -9.66
C SER A 88 0.05 8.29 -10.03
N GLY A 89 -0.60 8.81 -11.06
CA GLY A 89 -1.90 8.33 -11.50
C GLY A 89 -1.83 7.04 -12.33
N VAL A 90 -0.76 6.85 -13.13
CA VAL A 90 -0.67 5.74 -14.08
C VAL A 90 0.55 4.84 -13.82
N VAL A 91 1.74 5.43 -13.81
CA VAL A 91 3.00 4.65 -13.77
C VAL A 91 3.19 3.92 -12.45
N LEU A 92 3.07 4.64 -11.32
CA LEU A 92 3.30 4.08 -10.00
C LEU A 92 2.29 2.97 -9.67
N PRO A 93 0.95 3.13 -9.87
CA PRO A 93 -0.01 2.04 -9.69
C PRO A 93 0.27 0.84 -10.59
N SER A 94 0.64 1.08 -11.85
CA SER A 94 1.00 0.01 -12.78
C SER A 94 2.21 -0.79 -12.31
N ILE A 95 3.25 -0.11 -11.80
CA ILE A 95 4.43 -0.76 -11.23
C ILE A 95 4.07 -1.53 -9.96
N ILE A 96 3.21 -0.99 -9.09
CA ILE A 96 2.73 -1.70 -7.89
C ILE A 96 2.01 -2.98 -8.30
N MET A 97 1.10 -2.92 -9.26
CA MET A 97 0.35 -4.08 -9.75
C MET A 97 1.28 -5.15 -10.34
N VAL A 98 2.17 -4.78 -11.25
CA VAL A 98 3.16 -5.69 -11.83
C VAL A 98 4.10 -6.24 -10.77
N GLY A 99 4.52 -5.41 -9.81
CA GLY A 99 5.36 -5.81 -8.69
C GLY A 99 4.70 -6.87 -7.80
N LEU A 100 3.41 -6.71 -7.49
CA LEU A 100 2.62 -7.69 -6.74
C LEU A 100 2.47 -9.01 -7.51
N MET A 101 2.21 -8.95 -8.82
CA MET A 101 2.18 -10.14 -9.68
C MET A 101 3.55 -10.83 -9.78
N ALA A 102 4.64 -10.07 -9.64
CA ALA A 102 6.00 -10.59 -9.70
C ALA A 102 6.45 -11.30 -8.41
N ILE A 103 5.76 -11.10 -7.27
CA ILE A 103 6.15 -11.68 -5.96
C ILE A 103 6.42 -13.19 -6.03
N PRO A 104 5.56 -14.04 -6.63
CA PRO A 104 5.79 -15.49 -6.69
C PRO A 104 7.07 -15.89 -7.45
N TYR A 105 7.51 -15.05 -8.39
CA TYR A 105 8.70 -15.30 -9.21
C TYR A 105 9.98 -14.81 -8.54
N ILE A 106 9.87 -13.80 -7.68
CA ILE A 106 11.00 -13.19 -6.97
C ILE A 106 11.26 -13.91 -5.65
N ASP A 107 10.22 -14.21 -4.86
CA ASP A 107 10.31 -14.92 -3.58
C ASP A 107 9.97 -16.42 -3.74
N THR A 108 10.98 -17.20 -4.13
CA THR A 108 10.85 -18.67 -4.27
C THR A 108 11.09 -19.42 -2.97
N ASN A 109 11.13 -18.75 -1.82
CA ASN A 109 11.32 -19.42 -0.54
C ASN A 109 10.07 -20.27 -0.21
N PRO A 110 10.19 -21.58 0.09
CA PRO A 110 9.03 -22.41 0.44
C PRO A 110 8.61 -22.29 1.90
N LYS A 111 9.39 -21.64 2.77
CA LYS A 111 9.12 -21.59 4.21
C LYS A 111 7.90 -20.73 4.54
N GLY A 112 6.96 -21.22 5.34
CA GLY A 112 5.79 -20.43 5.77
C GLY A 112 4.74 -20.17 4.69
N VAL A 113 4.71 -20.98 3.62
CA VAL A 113 3.60 -20.94 2.65
C VAL A 113 2.34 -21.46 3.32
N GLY A 114 1.25 -20.69 3.27
CA GLY A 114 -0.06 -21.09 3.80
C GLY A 114 -0.17 -21.04 5.33
N GLU A 115 0.84 -20.53 6.03
CA GLU A 115 0.82 -20.36 7.48
C GLU A 115 1.16 -18.91 7.85
N TYR A 116 0.43 -18.33 8.80
CA TYR A 116 0.73 -17.00 9.33
C TYR A 116 2.00 -17.07 10.20
N ASN A 117 3.17 -16.88 9.58
CA ASN A 117 4.46 -16.93 10.28
C ASN A 117 5.36 -15.74 9.93
N PHE A 118 5.43 -14.78 10.85
CA PHE A 118 6.29 -13.61 10.72
C PHE A 118 7.79 -13.95 10.78
N GLN A 119 8.18 -14.96 11.57
CA GLN A 119 9.58 -15.28 11.81
C GLN A 119 10.24 -15.96 10.60
N ALA A 120 9.49 -16.73 9.83
CA ALA A 120 10.00 -17.46 8.67
C ALA A 120 10.46 -16.54 7.52
N ARG A 121 9.81 -15.37 7.35
CA ARG A 121 10.08 -14.41 6.25
C ARG A 121 10.12 -12.96 6.72
N LYS A 122 10.87 -12.68 7.80
CA LYS A 122 10.94 -11.33 8.40
C LYS A 122 11.15 -10.21 7.38
N PHE A 123 12.07 -10.39 6.43
CA PHE A 123 12.35 -9.37 5.42
C PHE A 123 11.14 -9.06 4.52
N ALA A 124 10.53 -10.08 3.91
CA ALA A 124 9.38 -9.89 3.03
C ALA A 124 8.17 -9.34 3.79
N MET A 125 7.88 -9.90 4.96
CA MET A 125 6.76 -9.48 5.81
C MET A 125 6.92 -8.05 6.30
N VAL A 126 8.11 -7.66 6.77
CA VAL A 126 8.36 -6.28 7.25
C VAL A 126 8.17 -5.28 6.12
N ASN A 127 8.79 -5.50 4.96
CA ASN A 127 8.66 -4.54 3.84
C ASN A 127 7.22 -4.47 3.30
N PHE A 128 6.53 -5.61 3.22
CA PHE A 128 5.12 -5.64 2.83
C PHE A 128 4.23 -4.86 3.82
N LEU A 129 4.42 -5.08 5.13
CA LEU A 129 3.68 -4.36 6.16
C LEU A 129 4.01 -2.88 6.19
N ILE A 130 5.26 -2.49 5.92
CA ILE A 130 5.65 -1.08 5.77
C ILE A 130 4.89 -0.45 4.60
N GLY A 131 4.93 -1.08 3.41
CA GLY A 131 4.21 -0.57 2.24
C GLY A 131 2.69 -0.49 2.47
N TYR A 132 2.12 -1.51 3.10
CA TYR A 132 0.70 -1.53 3.48
C TYR A 132 0.35 -0.43 4.50
N ALA A 133 1.16 -0.26 5.55
CA ALA A 133 0.98 0.78 6.55
C ALA A 133 1.10 2.19 5.93
N MET A 134 2.03 2.38 5.00
CA MET A 134 2.17 3.63 4.25
C MET A 134 0.94 3.94 3.40
N TRP A 135 0.36 2.92 2.74
CA TRP A 135 -0.87 3.08 1.97
C TRP A 135 -2.06 3.43 2.88
N MET A 136 -2.22 2.75 4.02
CA MET A 136 -3.25 3.08 5.02
C MET A 136 -3.06 4.48 5.58
N PHE A 137 -1.82 4.89 5.85
CA PHE A 137 -1.50 6.23 6.32
C PHE A 137 -1.91 7.29 5.29
N ALA A 138 -1.61 7.08 4.00
CA ALA A 138 -2.04 7.98 2.94
C ALA A 138 -3.58 8.12 2.85
N ILE A 139 -4.31 7.01 3.02
CA ILE A 139 -5.80 7.04 3.08
C ILE A 139 -6.27 7.86 4.29
N ILE A 140 -5.69 7.65 5.46
CA ILE A 140 -6.07 8.37 6.69
C ILE A 140 -5.81 9.87 6.52
N VAL A 141 -4.65 10.26 5.99
CA VAL A 141 -4.31 11.66 5.70
C VAL A 141 -5.30 12.26 4.69
N GLY A 142 -5.54 11.58 3.57
CA GLY A 142 -6.45 12.09 2.53
C GLY A 142 -7.91 12.16 3.00
N GLN A 143 -8.36 11.23 3.83
CA GLN A 143 -9.74 11.20 4.31
C GLN A 143 -10.00 12.26 5.37
N PHE A 144 -9.12 12.35 6.37
CA PHE A 144 -9.38 13.11 7.60
C PHE A 144 -8.58 14.41 7.73
N MET A 145 -7.47 14.57 7.00
CA MET A 145 -6.57 15.74 7.13
C MET A 145 -6.61 16.64 5.89
N ARG A 146 -7.25 16.21 4.79
CA ARG A 146 -7.47 17.05 3.60
C ARG A 146 -8.84 17.72 3.67
N GLY A 147 -8.82 19.05 3.73
CA GLY A 147 -9.98 19.93 3.77
C GLY A 147 -10.22 20.64 2.44
N PRO A 148 -10.90 21.81 2.47
CA PRO A 148 -11.18 22.60 1.26
C PRO A 148 -9.93 22.89 0.43
N SER A 149 -10.09 22.87 -0.89
CA SER A 149 -9.04 23.05 -1.89
C SER A 149 -7.88 22.05 -1.78
N TRP A 150 -8.15 20.89 -1.18
CA TRP A 150 -7.16 19.86 -0.85
C TRP A 150 -6.03 20.35 0.05
N LEU A 151 -6.25 21.41 0.83
CA LEU A 151 -5.31 21.90 1.81
C LEU A 151 -5.19 20.92 2.98
N PHE A 152 -4.01 20.87 3.57
CA PHE A 152 -3.73 20.04 4.73
C PHE A 152 -4.11 20.78 6.02
N PHE A 153 -4.91 20.13 6.85
CA PHE A 153 -5.34 20.59 8.17
C PHE A 153 -4.93 19.56 9.21
N TRP A 154 -4.49 20.01 10.38
CA TRP A 154 -4.31 19.08 11.49
C TRP A 154 -5.67 18.60 12.04
N PRO A 155 -5.76 17.41 12.66
CA PRO A 155 -7.02 16.87 13.15
C PRO A 155 -7.76 17.75 14.19
N TRP A 156 -7.03 18.67 14.83
CA TRP A 156 -7.54 19.62 15.82
C TRP A 156 -7.81 21.01 15.23
N GLU A 157 -7.57 21.21 13.94
CA GLU A 157 -7.72 22.49 13.25
C GLU A 157 -9.08 22.57 12.54
N VAL A 158 -9.72 23.74 12.63
CA VAL A 158 -11.02 23.97 11.98
C VAL A 158 -10.78 24.14 10.48
N TRP A 159 -11.64 23.53 9.65
CA TRP A 159 -11.54 23.56 8.19
C TRP A 159 -12.03 24.89 7.59
N GLU A 160 -11.39 26.00 7.99
CA GLU A 160 -11.68 27.34 7.49
C GLU A 160 -10.62 27.78 6.48
N THR A 161 -11.07 28.18 5.29
CA THR A 161 -10.20 28.73 4.23
C THR A 161 -9.78 30.17 4.51
N SER A 162 -10.56 30.91 5.30
CA SER A 162 -10.33 32.31 5.66
C SER A 162 -9.23 32.44 6.71
N GLY A 163 -7.97 32.42 6.26
CA GLY A 163 -6.79 32.57 7.12
C GLY A 163 -5.75 31.46 6.96
N HIS A 164 -6.11 30.36 6.29
CA HIS A 164 -5.13 29.35 5.87
C HIS A 164 -4.22 29.95 4.80
N HIS A 165 -2.94 30.08 5.13
CA HIS A 165 -1.93 30.49 4.16
C HIS A 165 -1.99 29.52 2.96
N ALA A 166 -2.04 30.06 1.75
CA ALA A 166 -1.83 29.27 0.54
C ALA A 166 -0.54 28.45 0.71
N GLU A 167 -0.52 27.20 0.22
CA GLU A 167 0.66 26.33 0.34
C GLU A 167 1.92 27.13 -0.02
N VAL A 168 2.95 27.03 0.83
CA VAL A 168 4.24 27.71 0.64
C VAL A 168 4.70 27.51 -0.80
N VAL A 169 5.12 28.60 -1.44
CA VAL A 169 5.57 28.58 -2.84
C VAL A 169 6.64 27.51 -3.01
N LEU A 170 6.26 26.42 -3.66
CA LEU A 170 7.13 25.27 -3.82
C LEU A 170 8.24 25.62 -4.81
N THR A 171 9.47 25.23 -4.47
CA THR A 171 10.64 25.48 -5.31
C THR A 171 10.92 24.30 -6.23
N ASN A 172 11.33 24.60 -7.45
CA ASN A 172 11.74 23.59 -8.43
C ASN A 172 13.26 23.46 -8.40
N ILE A 173 13.72 22.23 -8.17
CA ILE A 173 15.14 21.90 -8.28
C ILE A 173 15.50 21.82 -9.77
N LYS A 174 16.72 22.25 -10.13
CA LYS A 174 17.23 22.07 -11.50
C LYS A 174 17.25 20.58 -11.86
N ASN A 175 16.78 20.24 -13.06
CA ASN A 175 16.69 18.83 -13.49
C ASN A 175 18.02 18.06 -13.37
N GLN A 176 19.15 18.70 -13.69
CA GLN A 176 20.48 18.09 -13.55
C GLN A 176 20.79 17.66 -12.11
N THR A 177 20.53 18.54 -11.13
CA THR A 177 20.77 18.24 -9.71
C THR A 177 19.85 17.14 -9.19
N SER A 178 18.59 17.09 -9.66
CA SER A 178 17.69 16.01 -9.29
C SER A 178 18.10 14.67 -9.89
N LEU A 179 18.52 14.65 -11.17
CA LEU A 179 19.02 13.44 -11.82
C LEU A 179 20.25 12.88 -11.10
N ILE A 180 21.17 13.74 -10.67
CA ILE A 180 22.32 13.32 -9.86
C ILE A 180 21.84 12.74 -8.52
N ALA A 181 20.94 13.41 -7.81
CA ALA A 181 20.42 12.93 -6.54
C ALA A 181 19.69 11.58 -6.66
N LEU A 182 18.88 11.40 -7.71
CA LEU A 182 18.18 10.14 -8.01
C LEU A 182 19.17 9.03 -8.41
N SER A 183 20.21 9.37 -9.15
CA SER A 183 21.28 8.42 -9.52
C SER A 183 22.05 7.96 -8.29
N ILE A 184 22.39 8.89 -7.39
CA ILE A 184 23.02 8.57 -6.10
C ILE A 184 22.09 7.69 -5.27
N TYR A 185 20.81 8.04 -5.17
CA TYR A 185 19.81 7.25 -4.46
C TYR A 185 19.71 5.82 -5.01
N ALA A 186 19.66 5.67 -6.34
CA ALA A 186 19.63 4.36 -6.98
C ALA A 186 20.92 3.58 -6.70
N VAL A 187 22.09 4.16 -6.98
CA VAL A 187 23.39 3.49 -6.78
C VAL A 187 23.57 3.07 -5.32
N LEU A 188 23.27 3.95 -4.37
CA LEU A 188 23.31 3.63 -2.94
C LEU A 188 22.32 2.53 -2.59
N GLY A 189 21.09 2.60 -3.08
CA GLY A 189 20.07 1.57 -2.89
C GLY A 189 20.50 0.18 -3.37
N PHE A 190 21.17 0.11 -4.51
CA PHE A 190 21.72 -1.12 -5.08
C PHE A 190 22.98 -1.61 -4.37
N ALA A 191 23.82 -0.71 -3.87
CA ALA A 191 25.06 -1.04 -3.17
C ALA A 191 24.83 -1.42 -1.69
N LEU A 192 23.89 -0.75 -1.01
CA LEU A 192 23.68 -0.82 0.44
C LEU A 192 23.42 -2.25 0.95
N PRO A 193 22.52 -3.07 0.36
CA PRO A 193 22.29 -4.43 0.83
C PRO A 193 23.53 -5.32 0.72
N LYS A 194 24.34 -5.13 -0.32
CA LYS A 194 25.60 -5.88 -0.53
C LYS A 194 26.70 -5.39 0.43
N LEU A 195 26.81 -4.08 0.63
CA LEU A 195 27.77 -3.45 1.55
C LEU A 195 27.49 -3.84 3.00
N LEU A 196 26.23 -3.79 3.42
CA LEU A 196 25.77 -4.23 4.75
C LEU A 196 25.69 -5.77 4.88
N ARG A 197 26.15 -6.51 3.86
CA ARG A 197 26.20 -7.97 3.82
C ARG A 197 24.88 -8.64 4.23
N MET A 198 23.75 -8.03 3.85
CA MET A 198 22.43 -8.49 4.25
C MET A 198 22.17 -9.91 3.74
N LYS A 199 21.70 -10.80 4.63
CA LYS A 199 21.53 -12.23 4.33
C LYS A 199 20.57 -12.49 3.17
N TRP A 200 19.50 -11.70 3.06
CA TRP A 200 18.52 -11.83 1.98
C TRP A 200 19.14 -11.53 0.61
N ALA A 201 19.95 -10.47 0.51
CA ALA A 201 20.56 -10.02 -0.74
C ALA A 201 21.56 -11.02 -1.33
N LYS A 202 22.23 -11.81 -0.49
CA LYS A 202 23.20 -12.83 -0.93
C LYS A 202 22.55 -14.06 -1.57
N ASN A 203 21.31 -14.35 -1.20
CA ASN A 203 20.61 -15.56 -1.63
C ASN A 203 19.81 -15.36 -2.93
N LEU A 204 19.84 -14.16 -3.51
CA LEU A 204 19.11 -13.80 -4.71
C LEU A 204 20.04 -13.79 -5.92
N ASP A 205 19.56 -14.37 -7.02
CA ASP A 205 20.18 -14.21 -8.33
C ASP A 205 20.10 -12.74 -8.81
N TRP A 206 20.98 -12.34 -9.74
CA TRP A 206 21.12 -10.95 -10.18
C TRP A 206 19.81 -10.33 -10.67
N ALA A 207 19.05 -11.07 -11.49
CA ALA A 207 17.77 -10.58 -12.02
C ALA A 207 16.75 -10.34 -10.90
N ARG A 208 16.59 -11.30 -9.98
CA ARG A 208 15.65 -11.20 -8.85
C ARG A 208 16.08 -10.11 -7.88
N TYR A 209 17.38 -9.99 -7.62
CA TYR A 209 17.95 -8.93 -6.80
C TYR A 209 17.60 -7.56 -7.39
N THR A 210 17.81 -7.39 -8.69
CA THR A 210 17.53 -6.12 -9.38
C THR A 210 16.07 -5.73 -9.26
N VAL A 211 15.14 -6.63 -9.57
CA VAL A 211 13.71 -6.33 -9.47
C VAL A 211 13.30 -6.03 -8.02
N THR A 212 13.77 -6.83 -7.05
CA THR A 212 13.47 -6.61 -5.63
C THR A 212 13.92 -5.23 -5.15
N VAL A 213 15.17 -4.88 -5.45
CA VAL A 213 15.75 -3.60 -5.02
C VAL A 213 15.06 -2.44 -5.74
N SER A 214 14.77 -2.55 -7.03
CA SER A 214 14.01 -1.53 -7.76
C SER A 214 12.63 -1.28 -7.14
N LEU A 215 11.89 -2.34 -6.82
CA LEU A 215 10.57 -2.20 -6.17
C LEU A 215 10.68 -1.57 -4.78
N LEU A 216 11.69 -1.96 -3.98
CA LEU A 216 11.91 -1.36 -2.67
C LEU A 216 12.31 0.11 -2.77
N LEU A 217 13.17 0.47 -3.72
CA LEU A 217 13.55 1.87 -3.93
C LEU A 217 12.35 2.71 -4.34
N LEU A 218 11.48 2.22 -5.22
CA LEU A 218 10.25 2.93 -5.57
C LEU A 218 9.32 3.08 -4.36
N MET A 219 9.18 2.03 -3.53
CA MET A 219 8.39 2.08 -2.31
C MET A 219 8.92 3.13 -1.34
N TYR A 220 10.23 3.12 -1.04
CA TYR A 220 10.86 4.06 -0.11
C TYR A 220 11.05 5.46 -0.69
N LEU A 221 10.98 5.64 -2.01
CA LEU A 221 11.01 6.96 -2.65
C LEU A 221 9.78 7.79 -2.29
N VAL A 222 8.61 7.17 -2.11
CA VAL A 222 7.38 7.87 -1.70
C VAL A 222 7.55 8.66 -0.40
N PRO A 223 7.91 8.04 0.75
CA PRO A 223 8.04 8.75 2.01
C PRO A 223 9.24 9.70 1.99
N VAL A 224 10.33 9.35 1.28
CA VAL A 224 11.44 10.29 1.06
C VAL A 224 10.95 11.54 0.34
N LYS A 225 10.14 11.41 -0.70
CA LYS A 225 9.57 12.55 -1.44
C LYS A 225 8.61 13.35 -0.57
N VAL A 226 7.79 12.71 0.25
CA VAL A 226 6.95 13.39 1.24
C VAL A 226 7.83 14.23 2.17
N VAL A 227 8.85 13.65 2.81
CA VAL A 227 9.74 14.41 3.71
C VAL A 227 10.44 15.57 2.99
N LEU A 228 10.90 15.36 1.75
CA LEU A 228 11.52 16.42 0.94
C LEU A 228 10.57 17.59 0.66
N ARG A 229 9.29 17.30 0.39
CA ARG A 229 8.29 18.36 0.18
C ARG A 229 7.98 19.11 1.47
N GLN A 230 7.93 18.42 2.61
CA GLN A 230 7.54 19.01 3.89
C GLN A 230 8.66 19.88 4.49
N ILE A 231 9.92 19.47 4.34
CA ILE A 231 11.06 20.19 4.94
C ILE A 231 11.61 21.24 3.97
N PHE A 232 11.77 20.88 2.69
CA PHE A 232 12.47 21.72 1.71
C PHE A 232 11.53 22.36 0.68
N HIS A 233 10.21 22.15 0.79
CA HIS A 233 9.20 22.75 -0.10
C HIS A 233 9.46 22.44 -1.59
N ILE A 234 9.98 21.25 -1.90
CA ILE A 234 10.34 20.85 -3.26
C ILE A 234 9.10 20.33 -4.00
N ARG A 235 8.66 21.03 -5.06
CA ARG A 235 7.53 20.60 -5.90
C ARG A 235 7.88 19.37 -6.73
N TYR A 236 8.82 19.53 -7.65
CA TYR A 236 9.22 18.49 -8.59
C TYR A 236 10.61 17.98 -8.27
N LEU A 237 10.78 16.65 -8.34
CA LEU A 237 12.12 16.08 -8.45
C LEU A 237 12.62 16.34 -9.87
N ILE A 238 11.92 15.79 -10.87
CA ILE A 238 12.20 16.06 -12.28
C ILE A 238 11.06 16.92 -12.82
N ALA A 239 11.34 18.14 -13.24
CA ALA A 239 10.35 18.90 -13.99
C ALA A 239 10.35 18.38 -15.43
N THR A 240 9.18 17.97 -15.94
CA THR A 240 9.00 17.56 -17.35
C THR A 240 8.11 18.56 -18.09
N PRO A 241 8.64 19.71 -18.55
CA PRO A 241 7.85 20.76 -19.22
C PRO A 241 7.10 20.32 -20.48
N TRP A 242 7.49 19.18 -21.06
CA TRP A 242 6.90 18.63 -22.29
C TRP A 242 5.71 17.69 -22.02
N ILE A 243 5.48 17.29 -20.77
CA ILE A 243 4.31 16.49 -20.36
C ILE A 243 3.39 17.42 -19.59
N ASN A 244 2.51 18.13 -20.31
CA ASN A 244 1.47 18.96 -19.71
C ASN A 244 0.13 18.23 -19.91
N PHE A 245 -0.44 17.75 -18.80
CA PHE A 245 -1.82 17.29 -18.72
C PHE A 245 -2.58 18.18 -17.75
#